data_AF-A0AAU9SDG9-F1
#
_entry.id   AF-A0AAU9SDG9-F1
#
_cell.length_a   1.000
_cell.length_b   1.000
_cell.length_c   1.000
_cell.angle_alpha   90.00
_cell.angle_beta   90.00
_cell.angle_gamma   90.00
#
_symmetry.space_group_name_H-M   'P 1'
#
loop_
_entity.id
_entity.type
_entity.pdbx_description
1 polymer ?
#
loop_
_entity_poly.entity_id
_entity_poly.type
_entity_poly.pdbx_seq_one_letter_code
_entity_poly.pdbx_strand_id
1 'polypeptide(L)'
;MECYRQLLLALSFGAFTIIHFVQAQPDQKGFISLDCGLPPNQSPYTDPKTGLIFSSDADFILSGLRGEAGDDRTYTYRQYKDLRYFPDGIRNCYDLKVDQGINYLIRAGFGYGNYDGLNVYPKFDLHVGPNMWITVNLEFGNDREIIYMSKSNLLQICLVKTGETIPMISTLEVRPLRNDSYNTRLGPLNLIYRRHYTSNSSGYIRYVNSVSFSNSIYQNK
;
A
#
# COMPACT_ATOMS: atom_id res chain seq x y z
N MET A 1 -61.06 30.09 -40.64
CA MET A 1 -60.11 29.99 -39.51
C MET A 1 -59.39 28.64 -39.64
N GLU A 2 -58.33 28.44 -40.43
CA GLU A 2 -57.18 29.32 -40.62
C GLU A 2 -56.81 30.02 -39.33
N CYS A 3 -56.08 29.32 -38.46
CA CYS A 3 -55.00 29.85 -37.63
C CYS A 3 -54.56 28.73 -36.67
N TYR A 4 -53.60 27.89 -37.09
CA TYR A 4 -52.57 27.22 -36.26
C TYR A 4 -51.85 26.04 -36.93
N ARG A 5 -52.02 25.86 -38.25
CA ARG A 5 -50.96 25.24 -39.04
C ARG A 5 -49.85 26.29 -39.14
N GLN A 6 -48.74 26.06 -38.42
CA GLN A 6 -47.45 26.80 -38.39
C GLN A 6 -47.24 27.77 -37.21
N LEU A 7 -46.68 27.22 -36.12
CA LEU A 7 -45.87 27.84 -35.03
C LEU A 7 -46.11 26.94 -33.81
N LEU A 8 -45.37 25.90 -33.50
CA LEU A 8 -43.93 25.89 -33.28
C LEU A 8 -43.41 24.46 -33.43
N LEU A 9 -42.66 24.24 -34.50
CA LEU A 9 -41.50 23.35 -34.46
C LEU A 9 -40.61 23.80 -33.29
N ALA A 10 -40.52 23.02 -32.23
CA ALA A 10 -39.31 23.00 -31.40
C ALA A 10 -39.25 21.70 -30.62
N LEU A 11 -38.73 20.69 -31.32
CA LEU A 11 -37.62 19.89 -30.83
C LEU A 11 -37.91 19.09 -29.55
N SER A 12 -38.17 17.80 -29.79
CA SER A 12 -37.84 16.68 -28.91
C SER A 12 -36.80 17.07 -27.85
N PHE A 13 -37.24 17.25 -26.60
CA PHE A 13 -36.32 17.27 -25.49
C PHE A 13 -35.71 15.87 -25.40
N GLY A 14 -34.48 15.75 -25.90
CA GLY A 14 -33.70 14.54 -25.86
C GLY A 14 -33.67 14.02 -24.43
N ALA A 15 -33.99 12.75 -24.24
CA ALA A 15 -33.68 12.06 -23.02
C ALA A 15 -32.16 12.16 -22.83
N PHE A 16 -31.74 13.05 -21.92
CA PHE A 16 -30.38 13.04 -21.41
C PHE A 16 -30.22 11.71 -20.67
N THR A 17 -29.78 10.70 -21.41
CA THR A 17 -29.18 9.51 -20.81
C THR A 17 -27.98 10.04 -20.05
N ILE A 18 -28.10 10.07 -18.73
CA ILE A 18 -26.95 10.20 -17.84
C ILE A 18 -26.13 8.96 -18.14
N ILE A 19 -25.18 9.09 -19.06
CA ILE A 19 -24.09 8.13 -19.19
C ILE A 19 -23.38 8.27 -17.85
N HIS A 20 -23.69 7.38 -16.92
CA HIS A 20 -22.79 7.08 -15.84
C HIS A 20 -21.49 6.70 -16.55
N PHE A 21 -20.53 7.61 -16.53
CA PHE A 21 -19.13 7.21 -16.65
C PHE A 21 -18.94 6.19 -15.54
N VAL A 22 -19.04 4.91 -15.90
CA VAL A 22 -18.43 3.85 -15.14
C VAL A 22 -16.97 4.23 -15.15
N GLN A 23 -16.54 4.94 -14.11
CA GLN A 23 -15.14 5.17 -13.88
C GLN A 23 -14.54 3.76 -13.82
N ALA A 24 -13.79 3.41 -14.85
CA ALA A 24 -13.13 2.11 -14.95
C ALA A 24 -12.49 1.85 -13.60
N GLN A 25 -12.87 0.74 -12.95
CA GLN A 25 -12.28 0.39 -11.67
C GLN A 25 -10.76 0.37 -11.87
N PRO A 26 -9.98 0.88 -10.90
CA PRO A 26 -8.54 0.82 -10.98
C PRO A 26 -8.12 -0.65 -11.19
N ASP A 27 -7.31 -0.94 -12.22
CA ASP A 27 -6.84 -2.31 -12.49
C ASP A 27 -5.84 -2.72 -11.40
N GLN A 28 -6.38 -3.16 -10.26
CA GLN A 28 -5.65 -3.65 -9.08
C GLN A 28 -5.33 -5.14 -9.19
N LYS A 29 -5.36 -5.70 -10.40
CA LYS A 29 -5.09 -7.12 -10.61
C LYS A 29 -3.69 -7.46 -10.10
N GLY A 30 -3.62 -8.39 -9.15
CA GLY A 30 -2.37 -8.84 -8.53
C GLY A 30 -1.83 -7.90 -7.43
N PHE A 31 -2.57 -6.86 -7.04
CA PHE A 31 -2.18 -6.03 -5.89
C PHE A 31 -2.50 -6.78 -4.61
N ILE A 32 -1.60 -6.69 -3.64
CA ILE A 32 -1.82 -7.14 -2.27
C ILE A 32 -1.70 -5.91 -1.39
N SER A 33 -2.76 -5.52 -0.70
CA SER A 33 -2.73 -4.42 0.27
C SER A 33 -3.28 -4.91 1.59
N LEU A 34 -2.40 -5.05 2.59
CA LEU A 34 -2.75 -5.56 3.90
C LEU A 34 -2.86 -4.42 4.91
N ASP A 35 -3.96 -4.40 5.64
CA ASP A 35 -4.14 -3.66 6.88
C ASP A 35 -3.75 -4.60 8.02
N CYS A 36 -2.51 -4.44 8.49
CA CYS A 36 -1.88 -5.36 9.41
C CYS A 36 -2.44 -5.12 10.81
N GLY A 37 -3.05 -6.14 11.40
CA GLY A 37 -3.81 -5.96 12.65
C GLY A 37 -5.31 -5.73 12.44
N LEU A 38 -5.81 -5.69 11.20
CA LEU A 38 -7.24 -5.76 10.93
C LEU A 38 -7.78 -7.14 11.36
N PRO A 39 -8.93 -7.23 12.06
CA PRO A 39 -9.54 -8.50 12.44
C PRO A 39 -9.77 -9.44 11.24
N PRO A 40 -9.55 -10.76 11.37
CA PRO A 40 -9.79 -11.72 10.27
C PRO A 40 -11.27 -11.82 9.89
N ASN A 41 -12.19 -11.52 10.80
CA ASN A 41 -13.63 -11.53 10.56
C ASN A 41 -14.15 -10.24 9.90
N GLN A 42 -13.27 -9.25 9.68
CA GLN A 42 -13.65 -8.00 9.04
C GLN A 42 -13.48 -8.12 7.52
N SER A 43 -14.54 -7.76 6.79
CA SER A 43 -14.49 -7.72 5.33
C SER A 43 -13.43 -6.73 4.82
N PRO A 44 -12.79 -7.04 3.67
CA PRO A 44 -11.97 -6.06 2.97
C PRO A 44 -12.71 -4.76 2.72
N TYR A 45 -11.99 -3.64 2.68
CA TYR A 45 -12.56 -2.31 2.50
C TYR A 45 -11.78 -1.50 1.49
N THR A 46 -12.46 -0.57 0.82
CA THR A 46 -11.81 0.43 -0.03
C THR A 46 -11.45 1.64 0.83
N ASP A 47 -10.16 1.98 0.92
CA ASP A 47 -9.72 3.19 1.60
C ASP A 47 -10.14 4.42 0.77
N PRO A 48 -10.89 5.38 1.35
CA PRO A 48 -11.47 6.49 0.59
C PRO A 48 -10.42 7.52 0.14
N LYS A 49 -9.21 7.51 0.72
CA LYS A 49 -8.14 8.46 0.37
C LYS A 49 -7.28 7.94 -0.77
N THR A 50 -7.05 6.64 -0.82
CA THR A 50 -6.15 5.99 -1.78
C THR A 50 -6.89 5.24 -2.89
N GLY A 51 -8.16 4.88 -2.68
CA GLY A 51 -8.94 4.04 -3.60
C GLY A 51 -8.48 2.58 -3.65
N LEU A 52 -7.61 2.15 -2.73
CA LEU A 52 -7.09 0.78 -2.66
C LEU A 52 -7.99 -0.10 -1.79
N ILE A 53 -8.14 -1.35 -2.21
CA ILE A 53 -8.81 -2.36 -1.39
C ILE A 53 -7.78 -2.96 -0.42
N PHE A 54 -8.03 -2.80 0.87
CA PHE A 54 -7.26 -3.39 1.96
C PHE A 54 -7.99 -4.59 2.57
N SER A 55 -7.24 -5.64 2.88
CA SER A 55 -7.72 -6.83 3.59
C SER A 55 -6.89 -7.10 4.85
N SER A 56 -7.37 -8.01 5.70
CA SER A 56 -6.62 -8.45 6.88
C SER A 56 -5.33 -9.17 6.49
N ASP A 57 -4.32 -9.07 7.35
CA ASP A 57 -3.06 -9.79 7.24
C ASP A 57 -3.11 -11.24 7.75
N ALA A 58 -4.20 -11.65 8.40
CA ALA A 58 -4.24 -12.88 9.19
C ALA A 58 -3.86 -14.16 8.42
N ASP A 59 -4.20 -14.25 7.13
CA ASP A 59 -3.92 -15.43 6.30
C ASP A 59 -2.48 -15.46 5.76
N PHE A 60 -1.70 -14.40 6.00
CA PHE A 60 -0.34 -14.23 5.46
C PHE A 60 0.75 -14.44 6.53
N ILE A 61 0.37 -14.64 7.78
CA ILE A 61 1.27 -14.73 8.93
C ILE A 61 1.01 -16.00 9.73
N LEU A 62 2.03 -16.45 10.47
CA LEU A 62 1.90 -17.61 11.37
C LEU A 62 1.61 -17.22 12.83
N SER A 63 2.02 -16.02 13.23
CA SER A 63 2.00 -15.55 14.62
C SER A 63 1.83 -14.03 14.68
N GLY A 64 1.84 -13.48 15.90
CA GLY A 64 1.80 -12.04 16.13
C GLY A 64 0.46 -11.55 16.69
N LEU A 65 0.51 -10.48 17.45
CA LEU A 65 -0.60 -9.90 18.17
C LEU A 65 -1.08 -8.61 17.51
N ARG A 66 -2.33 -8.25 17.75
CA ARG A 66 -2.98 -7.05 17.21
C ARG A 66 -2.84 -5.90 18.21
N GLY A 67 -2.54 -4.71 17.72
CA GLY A 67 -2.48 -3.48 18.51
C GLY A 67 -3.18 -2.34 17.79
N GLU A 68 -3.54 -1.32 18.56
CA GLU A 68 -4.10 -0.06 18.05
C GLU A 68 -3.01 1.01 18.16
N ALA A 69 -2.67 1.63 17.04
CA ALA A 69 -1.72 2.71 16.94
C ALA A 69 -2.39 4.08 17.14
N GLY A 70 -3.68 4.20 16.84
CA GLY A 70 -4.41 5.43 17.08
C GLY A 70 -5.60 5.62 16.17
N ASP A 71 -6.09 6.85 16.14
CA ASP A 71 -7.37 7.21 15.55
C ASP A 71 -7.22 8.15 14.32
N ASP A 72 -8.35 8.71 13.87
CA ASP A 72 -8.39 9.73 12.81
C ASP A 72 -7.61 11.02 13.12
N ARG A 73 -7.31 11.30 14.39
CA ARG A 73 -6.49 12.46 14.78
C ARG A 73 -5.00 12.16 14.62
N THR A 74 -4.64 10.89 14.72
CA THR A 74 -3.26 10.42 14.69
C THR A 74 -2.84 10.08 13.25
N TYR A 75 -3.71 9.37 12.51
CA TYR A 75 -3.39 8.87 11.18
C TYR A 75 -4.50 9.19 10.17
N THR A 76 -4.11 9.83 9.07
CA THR A 76 -5.01 10.13 7.94
C THR A 76 -5.45 8.88 7.19
N TYR A 77 -4.60 7.87 7.13
CA TYR A 77 -4.82 6.63 6.39
C TYR A 77 -5.25 5.52 7.34
N ARG A 78 -6.32 4.80 7.00
CA ARG A 78 -6.93 3.81 7.90
C ARG A 78 -5.95 2.68 8.26
N GLN A 79 -5.17 2.21 7.30
CA GLN A 79 -4.18 1.14 7.47
C GLN A 79 -2.95 1.51 8.33
N TYR A 80 -2.96 2.66 9.00
CA TYR A 80 -1.96 3.04 10.00
C TYR A 80 -2.53 3.08 11.43
N LYS A 81 -3.84 2.91 11.58
CA LYS A 81 -4.54 3.00 12.87
C LYS A 81 -4.46 1.71 13.67
N ASP A 82 -4.38 0.58 12.97
CA ASP A 82 -4.11 -0.72 13.53
C ASP A 82 -2.67 -1.16 13.22
N LEU A 83 -2.17 -2.12 13.98
CA LEU A 83 -0.89 -2.77 13.71
C LEU A 83 -0.89 -4.25 14.09
N ARG A 84 0.03 -4.99 13.47
CA ARG A 84 0.51 -6.29 13.90
C ARG A 84 1.86 -6.09 14.60
N TYR A 85 2.05 -6.71 15.77
CA TYR A 85 3.35 -6.74 16.44
C TYR A 85 3.76 -8.17 16.82
N PHE A 86 5.06 -8.39 16.90
CA PHE A 86 5.64 -9.71 17.10
C PHE A 86 6.54 -9.73 18.35
N PRO A 87 5.96 -9.93 19.54
CA PRO A 87 6.73 -9.93 20.79
C PRO A 87 7.64 -11.16 20.88
N ASP A 88 7.20 -12.26 20.29
CA ASP A 88 7.86 -13.56 20.30
C ASP A 88 8.61 -13.85 18.99
N GLY A 89 9.69 -14.62 19.11
CA GLY A 89 10.52 -15.01 17.99
C GLY A 89 11.46 -13.90 17.50
N ILE A 90 12.55 -14.32 16.87
CA ILE A 90 13.54 -13.40 16.30
C ILE A 90 13.12 -12.96 14.89
N ARG A 91 12.45 -13.82 14.13
CA ARG A 91 12.11 -13.61 12.74
C ARG A 91 10.66 -14.02 12.49
N ASN A 92 9.86 -13.05 12.06
CA ASN A 92 8.44 -13.24 11.76
C ASN A 92 8.18 -12.78 10.33
N CYS A 93 7.50 -13.60 9.52
CA CYS A 93 7.41 -13.39 8.08
C CYS A 93 5.96 -13.37 7.60
N TYR A 94 5.72 -12.56 6.58
CA TYR A 94 4.55 -12.59 5.73
C TYR A 94 4.84 -13.47 4.51
N ASP A 95 3.99 -14.44 4.23
CA ASP A 95 4.08 -15.35 3.09
C ASP A 95 3.12 -14.89 1.98
N LEU A 96 3.66 -14.23 0.96
CA LEU A 96 2.87 -13.62 -0.12
C LEU A 96 2.99 -14.42 -1.41
N LYS A 97 1.85 -14.80 -2.00
CA LYS A 97 1.80 -15.44 -3.32
C LYS A 97 1.99 -14.38 -4.40
N VAL A 98 3.01 -14.55 -5.23
CA VAL A 98 3.38 -13.62 -6.31
C VAL A 98 3.78 -14.39 -7.56
N ASP A 99 4.01 -13.70 -8.67
CA ASP A 99 4.52 -14.28 -9.90
C ASP A 99 6.04 -14.16 -9.96
N GLN A 100 6.72 -15.27 -10.23
CA GLN A 100 8.16 -15.29 -10.45
C GLN A 100 8.56 -14.41 -11.65
N GLY A 101 9.68 -13.71 -11.52
CA GLY A 101 10.26 -12.89 -12.59
C GLY A 101 9.61 -11.51 -12.75
N ILE A 102 8.55 -11.20 -11.99
CA ILE A 102 7.91 -9.89 -11.99
C ILE A 102 8.60 -8.97 -10.97
N ASN A 103 8.77 -7.70 -11.36
CA ASN A 103 9.18 -6.64 -10.45
C ASN A 103 8.00 -6.18 -9.62
N TYR A 104 8.19 -6.10 -8.30
CA TYR A 104 7.18 -5.59 -7.38
C TYR A 104 7.69 -4.33 -6.69
N LEU A 105 6.85 -3.29 -6.62
CA LEU A 105 6.99 -2.27 -5.59
C LEU A 105 6.42 -2.84 -4.30
N ILE A 106 7.27 -2.97 -3.28
CA ILE A 106 6.90 -3.40 -1.94
C ILE A 106 7.03 -2.19 -1.02
N ARG A 107 5.97 -1.91 -0.28
CA ARG A 107 5.89 -0.81 0.69
C ARG A 107 5.47 -1.36 2.05
N ALA A 108 6.30 -1.11 3.07
CA ALA A 108 5.97 -1.40 4.46
C ALA A 108 5.77 -0.07 5.20
N GLY A 109 4.66 0.06 5.91
CA GLY A 109 4.30 1.25 6.68
C GLY A 109 4.08 0.95 8.17
N PHE A 110 4.45 1.92 9.00
CA PHE A 110 4.58 1.75 10.44
C PHE A 110 3.90 2.92 11.18
N GLY A 111 2.68 2.69 11.68
CA GLY A 111 2.04 3.58 12.65
C GLY A 111 2.35 3.10 14.07
N TYR A 112 3.32 3.69 14.76
CA TYR A 112 3.69 3.26 16.12
C TYR A 112 2.66 3.64 17.17
N GLY A 113 2.29 4.92 17.21
CA GLY A 113 1.20 5.37 18.08
C GLY A 113 1.41 5.20 19.59
N ASN A 114 2.60 4.78 20.03
CA ASN A 114 2.85 4.33 21.39
C ASN A 114 1.89 3.21 21.85
N TYR A 115 1.58 2.26 20.95
CA TYR A 115 0.63 1.17 21.23
C TYR A 115 0.99 0.31 22.45
N ASP A 116 2.27 0.25 22.80
CA ASP A 116 2.81 -0.53 23.92
C ASP A 116 2.99 0.29 25.20
N GLY A 117 2.74 1.61 25.16
CA GLY A 117 2.89 2.51 26.29
C GLY A 117 4.34 2.81 26.70
N LEU A 118 5.34 2.31 25.97
CA LEU A 118 6.75 2.45 26.33
C LEU A 118 7.36 3.77 25.87
N ASN A 119 6.78 4.39 24.86
CA ASN A 119 7.24 5.62 24.22
C ASN A 119 8.70 5.52 23.73
N VAL A 120 9.06 4.36 23.19
CA VAL A 120 10.38 4.07 22.62
C VAL A 120 10.20 3.70 21.15
N TYR A 121 10.82 4.45 20.25
CA TYR A 121 10.69 4.19 18.81
C TYR A 121 11.23 2.79 18.45
N PRO A 122 10.42 1.94 17.81
CA PRO A 122 10.85 0.62 17.37
C PRO A 122 12.03 0.64 16.40
N LYS A 123 12.97 -0.29 16.62
CA LYS A 123 14.12 -0.56 15.75
C LYS A 123 14.30 -2.06 15.50
N PHE A 124 14.27 -2.45 14.23
CA PHE A 124 14.36 -3.84 13.79
C PHE A 124 14.71 -3.88 12.30
N ASP A 125 14.98 -5.05 11.74
CA ASP A 125 15.32 -5.19 10.33
C ASP A 125 14.16 -5.74 9.50
N LEU A 126 14.01 -5.24 8.28
CA LEU A 126 13.21 -5.89 7.24
C LEU A 126 14.10 -6.76 6.37
N HIS A 127 13.57 -7.91 5.97
CA HIS A 127 14.19 -8.83 5.01
C HIS A 127 13.21 -9.16 3.88
N VAL A 128 13.76 -9.37 2.68
CA VAL A 128 13.06 -9.96 1.54
C VAL A 128 13.64 -11.35 1.30
N GLY A 129 12.85 -12.38 1.60
CA GLY A 129 13.35 -13.74 1.75
C GLY A 129 14.53 -13.76 2.74
N PRO A 130 15.61 -14.51 2.48
CA PRO A 130 16.75 -14.56 3.41
C PRO A 130 17.54 -13.24 3.47
N ASN A 131 17.40 -12.37 2.48
CA ASN A 131 18.28 -11.21 2.34
C ASN A 131 17.76 -10.02 3.15
N MET A 132 18.67 -9.36 3.87
CA MET A 132 18.35 -8.10 4.55
C MET A 132 17.91 -7.08 3.50
N TRP A 133 16.83 -6.38 3.78
CA TRP A 133 16.36 -5.22 3.02
C TRP A 133 16.90 -3.94 3.67
N ILE A 134 16.39 -3.56 4.83
CA ILE A 134 16.72 -2.29 5.50
C ILE A 134 16.47 -2.36 7.00
N THR A 135 17.23 -1.60 7.79
CA THR A 135 16.91 -1.35 9.20
C THR A 135 15.80 -0.31 9.30
N VAL A 136 14.72 -0.70 9.96
CA VAL A 136 13.65 0.20 10.39
C VAL A 136 14.10 0.89 11.66
N ASN A 137 13.99 2.21 11.67
CA ASN A 137 14.05 3.05 12.85
C ASN A 137 12.94 4.10 12.68
N LEU A 138 11.92 4.03 13.54
CA LEU A 138 10.72 4.88 13.42
C LEU A 138 10.94 6.31 13.88
N GLU A 139 12.08 6.61 14.51
CA GLU A 139 12.51 7.99 14.76
C GLU A 139 12.72 8.79 13.46
N PHE A 140 13.15 8.11 12.38
CA PHE A 140 13.54 8.76 11.13
C PHE A 140 12.53 8.58 9.98
N GLY A 141 11.40 7.93 10.23
CA GLY A 141 10.30 7.85 9.25
C GLY A 141 9.53 6.53 9.28
N ASN A 142 8.28 6.62 8.84
CA ASN A 142 7.26 5.60 9.02
C ASN A 142 7.14 4.61 7.86
N ASP A 143 7.82 4.84 6.74
CA ASP A 143 7.62 4.04 5.52
C ASP A 143 8.94 3.55 4.94
N ARG A 144 8.93 2.38 4.34
CA ARG A 144 10.03 1.82 3.55
C ARG A 144 9.50 1.30 2.22
N GLU A 145 10.21 1.61 1.13
CA GLU A 145 9.85 1.17 -0.22
C GLU A 145 11.05 0.54 -0.94
N ILE A 146 10.80 -0.57 -1.64
CA ILE A 146 11.78 -1.28 -2.46
C ILE A 146 11.13 -1.78 -3.73
N ILE A 147 11.90 -1.78 -4.82
CA ILE A 147 11.57 -2.56 -6.01
C ILE A 147 12.38 -3.85 -5.97
N TYR A 148 11.67 -4.97 -5.97
CA TYR A 148 12.27 -6.31 -5.91
C TYR A 148 11.70 -7.19 -7.02
N MET A 149 12.58 -7.82 -7.79
CA MET A 149 12.19 -8.86 -8.74
C MET A 149 11.99 -10.17 -8.00
N SER A 150 10.78 -10.72 -8.05
CA SER A 150 10.51 -11.99 -7.38
C SER A 150 11.31 -13.12 -8.02
N LYS A 151 11.97 -13.93 -7.18
CA LYS A 151 12.75 -15.09 -7.61
C LYS A 151 11.96 -16.40 -7.58
N SER A 152 10.78 -16.39 -6.97
CA SER A 152 9.89 -17.55 -6.86
C SER A 152 8.43 -17.10 -6.79
N ASN A 153 7.48 -18.04 -6.74
CA ASN A 153 6.06 -17.70 -6.58
C ASN A 153 5.65 -17.42 -5.11
N LEU A 154 6.61 -17.50 -4.19
CA LEU A 154 6.46 -17.13 -2.78
C LEU A 154 7.44 -16.00 -2.47
N LEU A 155 6.92 -14.86 -2.06
CA LEU A 155 7.67 -13.71 -1.58
C LEU A 155 7.49 -13.60 -0.07
N GLN A 156 8.59 -13.69 0.67
CA GLN A 156 8.58 -13.50 2.11
C GLN A 156 9.04 -12.10 2.47
N ILE A 157 8.24 -11.38 3.25
CA ILE A 157 8.64 -10.11 3.88
C ILE A 157 8.75 -10.37 5.37
N CYS A 158 9.95 -10.29 5.92
CA CYS A 158 10.20 -10.67 7.30
C CYS A 158 10.65 -9.48 8.14
N LEU A 159 10.06 -9.37 9.33
CA LEU A 159 10.48 -8.48 10.40
C LEU A 159 11.41 -9.28 11.33
N VAL A 160 12.64 -8.79 11.50
CA VAL A 160 13.68 -9.44 12.28
C VAL A 160 14.07 -8.56 13.47
N LYS A 161 13.85 -9.08 14.68
CA LYS A 161 14.22 -8.43 15.94
C LYS A 161 15.74 -8.41 16.08
N THR A 162 16.31 -7.22 16.23
CA THR A 162 17.77 -7.00 16.38
C THR A 162 18.15 -6.38 17.72
N GLY A 163 17.17 -5.98 18.52
CA GLY A 163 17.37 -5.37 19.83
C GLY A 163 16.17 -5.61 20.75
N GLU A 164 15.95 -4.70 21.69
CA GLU A 164 14.93 -4.86 22.73
C GLU A 164 13.52 -4.54 22.24
N THR A 165 13.39 -3.59 21.31
CA THR A 165 12.08 -3.16 20.79
C THR A 165 11.38 -4.26 20.01
N ILE A 166 10.06 -4.22 20.01
CA ILE A 166 9.19 -5.21 19.38
C ILE A 166 8.98 -4.84 17.90
N PRO A 167 9.29 -5.73 16.94
CA PRO A 167 8.95 -5.50 15.54
C PRO A 167 7.45 -5.40 15.33
N MET A 168 7.04 -4.40 14.55
CA MET A 168 5.64 -4.11 14.25
C MET A 168 5.46 -3.64 12.82
N ILE A 169 4.25 -3.75 12.28
CA ILE A 169 3.88 -3.27 10.94
C ILE A 169 2.39 -2.92 10.93
N SER A 170 2.03 -1.81 10.28
CA SER A 170 0.63 -1.38 10.13
C SER A 170 0.10 -1.67 8.73
N THR A 171 0.95 -1.56 7.71
CA THR A 171 0.54 -1.90 6.35
C THR A 171 1.65 -2.52 5.53
N LEU A 172 1.27 -3.49 4.70
CA LEU A 172 2.13 -4.11 3.71
C LEU A 172 1.43 -4.06 2.34
N GLU A 173 2.01 -3.32 1.41
CA GLU A 173 1.48 -3.18 0.05
C GLU A 173 2.49 -3.78 -0.94
N VAL A 174 2.04 -4.68 -1.82
CA VAL A 174 2.85 -5.31 -2.87
C VAL A 174 2.14 -5.13 -4.20
N ARG A 175 2.82 -4.48 -5.14
CA ARG A 175 2.24 -4.06 -6.43
C ARG A 175 3.10 -4.52 -7.59
N PRO A 176 2.57 -5.32 -8.52
CA PRO A 176 3.30 -5.69 -9.73
C PRO A 176 3.58 -4.45 -10.57
N LEU A 177 4.81 -4.35 -11.06
CA LEU A 177 5.24 -3.32 -11.98
C LEU A 177 5.26 -3.87 -13.40
N ARG A 178 5.06 -2.97 -14.35
CA ARG A 178 5.25 -3.32 -15.75
C ARG A 178 6.73 -3.61 -16.00
N ASN A 179 7.00 -4.59 -16.86
CA ASN A 179 8.36 -5.05 -17.18
C ASN A 179 9.26 -3.96 -17.76
N ASP A 180 8.69 -2.87 -18.29
CA ASP A 180 9.39 -1.71 -18.86
C ASP A 180 9.72 -0.61 -17.84
N SER A 181 9.27 -0.73 -16.58
CA SER A 181 9.34 0.38 -15.61
C SER A 181 10.70 0.50 -14.92
N TYR A 182 11.29 -0.61 -14.49
CA TYR A 182 12.53 -0.64 -13.73
C TYR A 182 13.36 -1.87 -14.07
N ASN A 183 14.65 -1.69 -14.31
CA ASN A 183 15.58 -2.80 -14.56
C ASN A 183 16.36 -3.11 -13.27
N THR A 184 16.00 -4.20 -12.60
CA THR A 184 16.58 -4.68 -11.34
C THR A 184 17.60 -5.80 -11.55
N ARG A 185 18.17 -5.94 -12.76
CA ARG A 185 19.20 -6.98 -13.06
C ARG A 185 20.41 -6.91 -12.14
N LEU A 186 20.70 -5.74 -11.56
CA LEU A 186 21.81 -5.51 -10.64
C LEU A 186 21.44 -5.69 -9.16
N GLY A 187 20.18 -5.98 -8.84
CA GLY A 187 19.71 -6.13 -7.46
C GLY A 187 18.44 -5.33 -7.16
N PRO A 188 17.95 -5.39 -5.92
CA PRO A 188 16.82 -4.60 -5.49
C PRO A 188 17.15 -3.10 -5.49
N LEU A 189 16.12 -2.28 -5.72
CA LEU A 189 16.25 -0.83 -5.73
C LEU A 189 15.53 -0.22 -4.53
N ASN A 190 16.24 0.50 -3.66
CA ASN A 190 15.64 1.23 -2.55
C ASN A 190 15.19 2.62 -3.01
N LEU A 191 14.03 3.07 -2.50
CA LEU A 191 13.61 4.45 -2.75
C LEU A 191 14.56 5.40 -2.01
N ILE A 192 15.15 6.34 -2.75
CA ILE A 192 15.91 7.44 -2.15
C ILE A 192 15.01 8.64 -1.95
N TYR A 193 14.29 9.01 -3.01
CA TYR A 193 13.50 10.22 -3.02
C TYR A 193 12.39 10.12 -4.03
N ARG A 194 11.23 10.65 -3.66
CA ARG A 194 10.09 10.84 -4.54
C ARG A 194 9.73 12.32 -4.52
N ARG A 195 9.64 12.93 -5.71
CA ARG A 195 9.13 14.30 -5.85
C ARG A 195 7.76 14.26 -6.51
N HIS A 196 6.85 15.07 -6.01
CA HIS A 196 5.57 15.29 -6.66
C HIS A 196 5.52 16.74 -7.16
N TYR A 197 5.22 16.90 -8.44
CA TYR A 197 4.88 18.19 -9.03
C TYR A 197 3.37 18.21 -9.23
N THR A 198 2.64 18.70 -8.23
CA THR A 198 1.18 18.87 -8.30
C THR A 198 0.83 20.35 -8.24
N SER A 199 -0.19 20.77 -8.98
CA SER A 199 -0.75 22.14 -8.87
C SER A 199 -1.55 22.35 -7.57
N ASN A 200 -1.96 21.26 -6.90
CA ASN A 200 -2.60 21.28 -5.58
C ASN A 200 -1.65 20.73 -4.51
N SER A 201 -1.42 21.52 -3.47
CA SER A 201 -0.34 21.37 -2.48
C SER A 201 -0.60 20.41 -1.31
N SER A 202 -1.51 19.43 -1.42
CA SER A 202 -1.97 18.68 -0.24
C SER A 202 -2.16 17.17 -0.39
N GLY A 203 -1.63 16.52 -1.44
CA GLY A 203 -1.76 15.08 -1.61
C GLY A 203 -0.47 14.37 -1.99
N TYR A 204 -0.02 13.42 -1.17
CA TYR A 204 0.87 12.36 -1.62
C TYR A 204 0.14 11.57 -2.72
N ILE A 205 0.68 11.52 -3.95
CA ILE A 205 0.07 10.74 -5.03
C ILE A 205 0.22 9.26 -4.68
N ARG A 206 -0.89 8.60 -4.39
CA ARG A 206 -0.96 7.14 -4.28
C ARG A 206 -1.42 6.57 -5.61
N TYR A 207 -0.62 5.66 -6.16
CA TYR A 207 -0.90 5.08 -7.47
C TYR A 207 -2.04 4.08 -7.34
N VAL A 208 -3.22 4.45 -7.82
CA VAL A 208 -4.38 3.54 -7.85
C VAL A 208 -4.27 2.52 -8.99
N ASN A 209 -3.36 2.78 -9.95
CA ASN A 209 -3.10 1.96 -11.14
C ASN A 209 -1.61 1.58 -11.24
N SER A 210 -1.32 0.55 -12.03
CA SER A 210 0.03 0.09 -12.43
C SER A 210 0.69 1.05 -13.44
N VAL A 211 1.10 2.24 -12.97
CA VAL A 211 1.77 3.26 -13.81
C VAL A 211 3.24 3.42 -13.42
N SER A 212 4.12 3.60 -14.41
CA SER A 212 5.55 3.86 -14.22
C SER A 212 5.79 5.00 -13.22
N PHE A 213 6.65 4.78 -12.23
CA PHE A 213 6.99 5.76 -11.19
C PHE A 213 7.91 6.88 -11.73
N SER A 214 7.47 7.65 -12.72
CA SER A 214 8.27 8.64 -13.45
C SER A 214 8.96 9.71 -12.58
N ASN A 215 8.57 9.88 -11.32
CA ASN A 215 9.14 10.86 -10.38
C ASN A 215 9.77 10.26 -9.11
N SER A 216 10.11 8.96 -9.13
CA SER A 216 10.79 8.28 -8.01
C SER A 216 12.21 7.88 -8.42
N ILE A 217 13.18 8.30 -7.61
CA ILE A 217 14.59 7.91 -7.77
C ILE A 217 14.84 6.72 -6.84
N TYR A 218 15.21 5.59 -7.45
CA TYR A 218 15.68 4.43 -6.72
C TYR A 218 17.15 4.15 -7.06
N GLN A 219 17.89 3.57 -6.12
CA GLN A 219 19.27 3.10 -6.36
C GLN A 219 19.43 1.66 -5.88
N ASN A 220 20.39 0.96 -6.50
CA ASN A 220 20.79 -0.37 -6.08
C ASN A 220 21.25 -0.34 -4.61
N LYS A 221 20.88 -1.39 -3.88
CA LYS A 221 21.44 -1.67 -2.55
C LYS A 221 22.93 -2.04 -2.64
#